data_AF-A0A518HX47-F1
#
_entry.id   AF-A0A518HX47-F1
#
_cell.length_a   1.000
_cell.length_b   1.000
_cell.length_c   1.000
_cell.angle_alpha   90.00
_cell.angle_beta   90.00
_cell.angle_gamma   90.00
#
_symmetry.space_group_name_H-M   'P 1'
#
loop_
_entity.id
_entity.type
_entity.pdbx_description
1 polymer ?
#
loop_
_entity_poly.entity_id
_entity_poly.type
_entity_poly.pdbx_seq_one_letter_code
_entity_poly.pdbx_strand_id
1 'polypeptide(L)'
;MPALSAYSNTENTSLVLLQREGYRCWYNPETELCCCERDGWDFAANSFTELLGVTKIYDSHQPTEYKEYWWKIDEPRLFEDVPQTPPDFNPVWRRQA
;
A
#
# COMPACT_ATOMS: atom_id res chain seq x y z
N MET A 1 10.28 9.06 -16.75
CA MET A 1 10.62 7.87 -15.96
C MET A 1 10.60 8.24 -14.48
N PRO A 2 9.87 7.48 -13.64
CA PRO A 2 9.91 7.66 -12.20
C PRO A 2 11.25 7.16 -11.62
N ALA A 3 11.62 7.61 -10.42
CA ALA A 3 12.84 7.14 -9.73
C ALA A 3 12.64 5.78 -9.05
N LEU A 4 11.38 5.41 -8.79
CA LEU A 4 10.96 4.15 -8.19
C LEU A 4 9.64 3.73 -8.86
N SER A 5 9.48 2.44 -9.13
CA SER A 5 8.24 1.83 -9.63
C SER A 5 8.02 0.51 -8.91
N ALA A 6 6.76 0.11 -8.73
CA ALA A 6 6.45 -1.21 -8.21
C ALA A 6 7.01 -2.29 -9.17
N TYR A 7 7.88 -3.15 -8.65
CA TYR A 7 8.50 -4.25 -9.39
C TYR A 7 9.00 -5.32 -8.42
N SER A 8 9.59 -6.40 -8.93
CA SER A 8 10.00 -7.55 -8.10
C SER A 8 10.92 -7.20 -6.93
N ASN A 9 11.75 -6.16 -7.04
CA ASN A 9 12.60 -5.67 -5.95
C ASN A 9 11.82 -4.91 -4.85
N THR A 10 10.69 -4.29 -5.18
CA THR A 10 9.84 -3.63 -4.18
C THR A 10 9.02 -4.63 -3.37
N GLU A 11 8.75 -5.83 -3.90
CA GLU A 11 8.06 -6.90 -3.17
C GLU A 11 8.82 -7.32 -1.91
N ASN A 12 10.11 -7.66 -2.05
CA ASN A 12 10.94 -8.01 -0.89
C ASN A 12 11.11 -6.84 0.08
N THR A 13 11.25 -5.63 -0.45
CA THR A 13 11.34 -4.42 0.39
C THR A 13 10.06 -4.24 1.22
N SER A 14 8.89 -4.43 0.62
CA SER A 14 7.59 -4.31 1.27
C SER A 14 7.41 -5.38 2.35
N LEU A 15 7.80 -6.62 2.09
CA LEU A 15 7.82 -7.69 3.09
C LEU A 15 8.67 -7.34 4.32
N VAL A 16 9.88 -6.82 4.11
CA VAL A 16 10.77 -6.42 5.22
C VAL A 16 10.15 -5.30 6.04
N LEU A 17 9.51 -4.32 5.41
CA LEU A 17 8.84 -3.23 6.11
C LEU A 17 7.64 -3.72 6.92
N LEU A 18 6.78 -4.54 6.31
CA LEU A 18 5.62 -5.14 6.99
C LEU A 18 6.06 -5.94 8.23
N GLN A 19 7.09 -6.78 8.10
CA GLN A 19 7.62 -7.55 9.24
C GLN A 19 8.16 -6.64 10.36
N ARG A 20 8.87 -5.56 10.01
CA ARG A 20 9.37 -4.59 11.00
C ARG A 20 8.25 -3.86 11.74
N GLU A 21 7.10 -3.71 11.09
CA GLU A 21 5.89 -3.10 11.67
C GLU A 21 5.00 -4.10 12.43
N GLY A 22 5.49 -5.33 12.65
CA GLY A 22 4.82 -6.36 13.44
C GLY A 22 3.84 -7.23 12.66
N TYR A 23 3.76 -7.08 11.34
CA TYR A 23 2.89 -7.91 10.51
C TYR A 23 3.48 -9.31 10.28
N ARG A 24 2.60 -10.31 10.32
CA ARG A 24 2.89 -11.67 9.84
C ARG A 24 2.35 -11.80 8.43
N CYS A 25 3.22 -12.01 7.44
CA CYS A 25 2.84 -12.07 6.03
C CYS A 25 2.93 -13.49 5.48
N TRP A 26 2.04 -13.83 4.54
CA TRP A 26 2.08 -15.08 3.79
C TRP A 26 1.50 -14.89 2.38
N TYR A 27 1.75 -15.85 1.49
CA TYR A 27 1.06 -15.95 0.21
C TYR A 27 0.02 -17.06 0.31
N ASN A 28 -1.22 -16.78 -0.10
CA ASN A 28 -2.27 -17.78 -0.19
C ASN A 28 -2.37 -18.30 -1.64
N PRO A 29 -1.95 -19.56 -1.91
CA PRO A 29 -1.99 -20.10 -3.27
C PRO A 29 -3.40 -20.42 -3.77
N GLU A 30 -4.41 -20.55 -2.90
CA GLU A 30 -5.78 -20.84 -3.32
C GLU A 30 -6.48 -19.61 -3.90
N THR A 31 -6.22 -18.44 -3.32
CA THR A 31 -6.78 -17.17 -3.77
C THR A 31 -5.81 -16.38 -4.65
N GLU A 32 -4.56 -16.83 -4.76
CA GLU A 32 -3.46 -16.12 -5.42
C GLU A 32 -3.21 -14.71 -4.86
N LEU A 33 -3.36 -14.55 -3.53
CA LEU A 33 -3.22 -13.24 -2.86
C LEU A 33 -2.05 -13.22 -1.88
N CYS A 34 -1.44 -12.03 -1.76
CA CYS A 34 -0.55 -11.70 -0.65
C CYS A 34 -1.40 -11.29 0.55
N CYS A 35 -1.15 -11.91 1.70
CA CYS A 35 -1.90 -11.70 2.93
C CYS A 35 -0.99 -11.26 4.07
N CYS A 36 -1.54 -10.52 5.04
CA CYS A 36 -0.89 -10.33 6.32
C CYS A 36 -1.89 -10.15 7.47
N GLU A 37 -1.40 -10.30 8.70
CA GLU A 37 -2.17 -10.06 9.91
C GLU A 37 -1.33 -9.30 10.95
N ARG A 38 -2.01 -8.46 11.74
CA ARG A 38 -1.48 -7.84 12.96
C ARG A 38 -2.61 -7.57 13.95
N ASP A 39 -2.43 -7.98 15.21
CA ASP A 39 -3.34 -7.74 16.32
C ASP A 39 -4.81 -8.16 16.05
N GLY A 40 -4.99 -9.27 15.33
CA GLY A 40 -6.30 -9.82 14.97
C GLY A 40 -6.95 -9.20 13.73
N TRP A 41 -6.30 -8.22 13.09
CA TRP A 41 -6.73 -7.67 11.81
C TRP A 41 -5.98 -8.32 10.66
N ASP A 42 -6.71 -8.79 9.65
CA ASP A 42 -6.17 -9.40 8.45
C ASP A 42 -6.38 -8.55 7.20
N PHE A 43 -5.46 -8.70 6.25
CA PHE A 43 -5.38 -7.91 5.03
C PHE A 43 -4.98 -8.79 3.86
N ALA A 44 -5.46 -8.46 2.66
CA ALA A 44 -5.08 -9.14 1.43
C ALA A 44 -4.95 -8.16 0.26
N ALA A 45 -4.04 -8.44 -0.68
CA ALA A 45 -3.82 -7.66 -1.91
C ALA A 45 -3.15 -8.51 -3.00
N ASN A 46 -3.01 -7.99 -4.22
CA ASN A 46 -2.39 -8.72 -5.34
C ASN A 46 -0.85 -8.72 -5.29
N SER A 47 -0.25 -7.90 -4.44
CA SER A 47 1.19 -7.83 -4.23
C SER A 47 1.52 -7.39 -2.81
N PHE A 48 2.75 -7.64 -2.35
CA PHE A 48 3.20 -7.12 -1.06
C PHE A 48 3.37 -5.60 -1.09
N THR A 49 3.64 -5.01 -2.26
CA THR A 49 3.65 -3.55 -2.43
C THR A 49 2.25 -2.94 -2.21
N GLU A 50 1.21 -3.55 -2.78
CA GLU A 50 -0.19 -3.15 -2.52
C GLU A 50 -0.59 -3.39 -1.07
N LEU A 51 -0.18 -4.53 -0.50
CA LEU A 51 -0.49 -4.88 0.89
C LEU A 51 0.09 -3.87 1.87
N LEU A 52 1.32 -3.39 1.63
CA LEU A 52 1.92 -2.29 2.39
C LEU A 52 1.10 -1.00 2.28
N GLY A 53 0.46 -0.73 1.13
CA GLY A 53 -0.47 0.38 0.99
C GLY A 53 -1.73 0.21 1.82
N VAL A 54 -2.33 -0.98 1.81
CA VAL A 54 -3.55 -1.31 2.58
C VAL A 54 -3.30 -1.15 4.08
N THR A 55 -2.16 -1.60 4.60
CA THR A 55 -1.83 -1.45 6.02
C THR A 55 -1.68 0.02 6.45
N LYS A 56 -1.29 0.93 5.54
CA LYS A 56 -1.26 2.37 5.85
C LYS A 56 -2.65 2.99 5.97
N ILE A 57 -3.65 2.45 5.29
CA ILE A 57 -5.05 2.87 5.50
C ILE A 57 -5.50 2.45 6.90
N TYR A 58 -5.15 1.23 7.33
CA TYR A 58 -5.38 0.76 8.70
C TYR A 58 -4.68 1.65 9.74
N ASP A 59 -3.38 1.90 9.57
CA ASP A 59 -2.60 2.76 10.48
C ASP A 59 -3.18 4.18 10.57
N SER A 60 -3.75 4.70 9.48
CA SER A 60 -4.36 6.02 9.45
C SER A 60 -5.68 6.09 10.23
N HIS A 61 -6.48 5.02 10.23
CA HIS A 61 -7.79 5.01 10.90
C HIS A 61 -7.71 4.52 12.35
N GLN A 62 -6.76 3.64 12.67
CA GLN A 62 -6.62 2.98 13.97
C GLN A 62 -7.96 2.43 14.49
N PRO A 63 -8.66 1.57 13.72
CA PRO A 63 -9.96 1.09 14.12
C PRO A 63 -9.87 0.25 15.40
N THR A 64 -10.74 0.52 16.37
CA THR A 64 -10.82 -0.23 17.64
C THR A 64 -11.84 -1.36 17.61
N GLU A 65 -12.69 -1.42 16.58
CA GLU A 65 -13.72 -2.43 16.40
C GLU A 65 -14.01 -2.67 14.92
N TYR A 66 -14.44 -3.88 14.58
CA TYR A 66 -14.84 -4.22 13.22
C TYR A 66 -16.19 -3.59 12.86
N LYS A 67 -16.20 -2.81 11.77
CA LYS A 67 -17.39 -2.26 11.13
C LYS A 67 -17.23 -2.36 9.62
N GLU A 68 -18.30 -2.67 8.90
CA GLU A 68 -18.22 -2.71 7.44
C GLU A 68 -17.78 -1.35 6.87
N TYR A 69 -16.86 -1.36 5.89
CA TYR A 69 -16.32 -0.17 5.23
C TYR A 69 -15.68 0.89 6.16
N TRP A 70 -15.19 0.50 7.35
CA TRP A 70 -14.53 1.46 8.28
C TRP A 70 -13.38 2.24 7.64
N TRP A 71 -12.78 1.69 6.57
CA TRP A 71 -11.63 2.25 5.84
C TRP A 71 -12.01 3.30 4.79
N LYS A 72 -13.30 3.47 4.50
CA LYS A 72 -13.77 4.28 3.36
C LYS A 72 -13.80 5.76 3.71
N ILE A 73 -13.24 6.58 2.82
CA ILE A 73 -13.39 8.05 2.82
C ILE A 73 -14.15 8.41 1.54
N ASP A 74 -15.38 8.89 1.69
CA ASP A 74 -16.27 9.19 0.56
C ASP A 74 -15.96 10.52 -0.13
N GLU A 75 -15.55 11.54 0.63
CA GLU A 75 -15.27 12.87 0.10
C GLU A 75 -13.94 13.40 0.67
N PRO A 76 -13.15 14.13 -0.14
CA PRO A 76 -13.39 14.47 -1.55
C PRO A 76 -13.16 13.30 -2.53
N ARG A 77 -13.87 13.29 -3.67
CA ARG A 77 -13.73 12.28 -4.76
C ARG A 77 -12.46 12.43 -5.61
N LEU A 78 -11.28 12.37 -4.98
CA LEU A 78 -9.99 12.63 -5.63
C LEU A 78 -9.65 11.69 -6.79
N PHE A 79 -10.23 10.49 -6.82
CA PHE A 79 -9.99 9.53 -7.91
C PHE A 79 -10.61 9.98 -9.24
N GLU A 80 -11.75 10.67 -9.20
CA GLU A 80 -12.41 11.21 -10.40
C GLU A 80 -11.65 12.42 -10.97
N ASP A 81 -10.92 13.14 -10.11
CA ASP A 81 -10.23 14.40 -10.42
C ASP A 81 -8.70 14.25 -10.61
N VAL A 82 -8.17 13.02 -10.76
CA VAL A 82 -6.73 12.80 -10.92
C VAL A 82 -6.22 13.50 -12.20
N PRO A 83 -5.26 14.43 -12.09
CA PRO A 83 -4.70 15.12 -13.26
C PRO A 83 -4.05 14.12 -14.24
N GLN A 84 -4.37 14.27 -15.53
CA GLN A 84 -3.80 13.44 -16.60
C GLN A 84 -2.45 13.98 -17.11
N THR A 85 -2.08 15.18 -16.68
CA THR A 85 -0.79 15.80 -16.99
C THR A 85 0.00 16.02 -15.70
N PRO A 86 1.30 15.67 -15.68
CA PRO A 86 2.12 15.98 -14.53
C PRO A 86 2.25 17.51 -14.39
N PRO A 87 2.27 18.05 -13.16
CA PRO A 87 2.63 19.45 -12.93
C PRO A 87 4.09 19.69 -13.34
N ASP A 88 4.50 20.95 -13.42
CA ASP A 88 5.93 21.25 -13.60
C ASP A 88 6.72 20.77 -12.37
N PHE A 89 7.62 19.81 -12.57
CA PHE A 89 8.47 19.27 -11.51
C PHE A 89 9.84 18.83 -12.05
N ASN A 90 10.87 18.98 -11.21
CA ASN A 90 12.22 18.51 -11.52
C ASN A 90 12.49 17.16 -10.82
N PRO A 91 12.46 16.02 -11.55
CA PRO A 91 12.71 14.71 -10.95
C PRO A 91 14.12 14.62 -10.35
N VAL A 92 14.26 13.87 -9.26
CA VAL A 92 15.52 13.79 -8.50
C VAL A 92 16.71 13.33 -9.35
N TRP A 93 16.49 12.40 -10.28
CA TRP A 93 17.55 11.90 -11.17
C TRP A 93 18.05 12.94 -12.18
N ARG A 94 17.34 14.06 -12.39
CA ARG A 94 17.83 15.22 -13.16
C ARG A 94 18.61 16.23 -12.32
N ARG A 95 18.55 16.14 -10.99
CA ARG A 95 19.29 17.04 -10.09
C ARG A 95 20.77 16.64 -9.94
N GLN A 96 21.16 15.48 -10.46
CA GLN A 96 22.50 14.91 -10.33
C GLN A 96 23.38 15.11 -11.59
N ALA A 97 23.16 16.19 -12.35
CA ALA A 97 24.03 16.58 -13.45
C ALA A 97 25.05 17.64 -13.02
#